data_AF-A0A812X8H2-F1
#
_entry.id   AF-A0A812X8H2-F1
#
_cell.length_a   1.000
_cell.length_b   1.000
_cell.length_c   1.000
_cell.angle_alpha   90.00
_cell.angle_beta   90.00
_cell.angle_gamma   90.00
#
_symmetry.space_group_name_H-M   'P 1'
#
loop_
_entity.id
_entity.type
_entity.pdbx_description
1 polymer ?
#
loop_
_entity_poly.entity_id
_entity_poly.type
_entity_poly.pdbx_seq_one_letter_code
_entity_poly.pdbx_strand_id
1 'polypeptide(L)'
;MAGPTWMVKMELLGWGSRAAKAVNDLERHGWDRMTVLVHGLPIAEKDRLHWLAMGNYTPHGKWVNRFLTRVTCPTVVALTGMTCDRFIESAMGYALEHKLCDIVMALDELLLCFGNLVPYLCVSTKEEVMLSEPLTASQISATMKTFERKMSGLRKRIHKLGPNAPKQNAAYMRFRLARQNAAYLAARFIQETCERVGVAHGQDRPIETSKPENGDSPERLYKKLQMLKDDSEVVQWRLGIDPQLLQSIQDVIEKEQMKLADAEMAKEAELGDAAEAAEAWRLFQEQFPKAAAKEVYMTTPCREADIKFRFRRMKEAMEVESSTALEILGRDSTPMFVDPDFVRRTWKAMVEVTGREDALESIVLKHPGSLVTQPQNVEAKINEIKTGAAVIGAFADVGKSLQGMFR
;
A
#
# COMPACT_ATOMS: atom_id res chain seq x y z
N MET A 1 -35.21 19.80 31.02
CA MET A 1 -34.66 18.43 30.96
C MET A 1 -34.39 18.12 29.50
N ALA A 2 -33.12 17.95 29.10
CA ALA A 2 -32.77 17.60 27.72
C ALA A 2 -32.80 16.08 27.59
N GLY A 3 -33.73 15.55 26.77
CA GLY A 3 -33.78 14.13 26.44
C GLY A 3 -32.65 13.70 25.49
N PRO A 4 -32.39 12.39 25.35
CA PRO A 4 -31.30 11.88 24.54
C PRO A 4 -31.49 12.20 23.05
N THR A 5 -30.41 12.67 22.41
CA THR A 5 -30.32 12.86 20.96
C THR A 5 -29.92 11.53 20.33
N TRP A 6 -30.75 10.97 19.45
CA TRP A 6 -30.44 9.75 18.70
C TRP A 6 -30.07 10.09 17.26
N MET A 7 -29.00 9.48 16.76
CA MET A 7 -28.55 9.61 15.37
C MET A 7 -28.91 8.32 14.64
N VAL A 8 -29.83 8.39 13.68
CA VAL A 8 -30.24 7.24 12.85
C VAL A 8 -29.59 7.39 11.47
N LYS A 9 -28.72 6.45 11.11
CA LYS A 9 -28.17 6.35 9.75
C LYS A 9 -29.13 5.49 8.91
N MET A 10 -29.79 6.11 7.92
CA MET A 10 -30.57 5.38 6.92
C MET A 10 -29.88 5.50 5.56
N GLU A 11 -29.48 4.38 4.98
CA GLU A 11 -29.06 4.29 3.59
C GLU A 11 -30.27 3.93 2.73
N LEU A 12 -30.83 4.93 2.04
CA LEU A 12 -31.96 4.75 1.13
C LEU A 12 -31.46 4.77 -0.31
N LEU A 13 -31.31 3.58 -0.90
CA LEU A 13 -31.07 3.43 -2.33
C LEU A 13 -32.39 3.60 -3.09
N GLY A 14 -32.57 4.79 -3.67
CA GLY A 14 -33.50 5.03 -4.77
C GLY A 14 -34.97 5.32 -4.40
N TRP A 15 -35.51 6.33 -5.09
CA TRP A 15 -36.92 6.73 -5.22
C TRP A 15 -37.48 7.61 -4.09
N GLY A 16 -37.49 8.93 -4.35
CA GLY A 16 -37.81 10.02 -3.40
C GLY A 16 -39.23 10.07 -2.83
N SER A 17 -40.18 9.25 -3.30
CA SER A 17 -41.54 9.21 -2.74
C SER A 17 -41.66 8.42 -1.43
N ARG A 18 -40.72 7.51 -1.14
CA ARG A 18 -40.75 6.69 0.10
C ARG A 18 -40.14 7.40 1.30
N ALA A 19 -39.17 8.30 1.07
CA ALA A 19 -38.55 9.10 2.13
C ALA A 19 -39.54 10.07 2.79
N ALA A 20 -40.41 10.72 2.00
CA ALA A 20 -41.44 11.61 2.52
C ALA A 20 -42.48 10.89 3.39
N LYS A 21 -42.81 9.63 3.06
CA LYS A 21 -43.72 8.80 3.86
C LYS A 21 -43.08 8.39 5.20
N ALA A 22 -41.80 8.00 5.18
CA ALA A 22 -41.07 7.63 6.40
C ALA A 22 -40.95 8.80 7.39
N VAL A 23 -40.73 10.02 6.91
CA VAL A 23 -40.69 11.23 7.75
C VAL A 23 -42.07 11.51 8.38
N ASN A 24 -43.15 11.43 7.60
CA ASN A 24 -44.51 11.63 8.11
C ASN A 24 -44.93 10.56 9.13
N ASP A 25 -44.52 9.30 8.95
CA ASP A 25 -44.82 8.22 9.89
C ASP A 25 -44.04 8.40 11.20
N LEU A 26 -42.82 8.95 11.17
CA LEU A 26 -42.04 9.27 12.36
C LEU A 26 -42.59 10.47 13.16
N GLU A 27 -43.10 11.51 12.47
CA GLU A 27 -43.78 12.64 13.12
C GLU A 27 -45.04 12.20 13.90
N ARG A 28 -45.81 11.25 13.34
CA ARG A 28 -47.00 10.68 14.03
C ARG A 28 -46.66 9.97 15.33
N HIS A 29 -45.41 9.60 15.55
CA HIS A 29 -44.93 8.93 16.75
C HIS A 29 -44.27 9.89 17.78
N GLY A 30 -44.39 11.21 17.60
CA GLY A 30 -44.00 12.20 18.63
C GLY A 30 -42.51 12.53 18.70
N TRP A 31 -41.81 12.50 17.57
CA TRP A 31 -40.37 12.77 17.48
C TRP A 31 -40.11 14.25 17.15
N ASP A 32 -39.95 15.10 18.18
CA ASP A 32 -39.95 16.58 18.03
C ASP A 32 -38.64 17.20 17.50
N ARG A 33 -37.55 16.42 17.32
CA ARG A 33 -36.26 16.91 16.78
C ARG A 33 -35.54 15.82 15.99
N MET A 34 -35.49 15.98 14.66
CA MET A 34 -34.72 15.08 13.80
C MET A 34 -33.85 15.86 12.83
N THR A 35 -32.58 15.46 12.72
CA THR A 35 -31.67 15.92 11.66
C THR A 35 -31.64 14.82 10.59
N VAL A 36 -32.22 15.08 9.42
CA VAL A 36 -32.24 14.13 8.30
C VAL A 36 -31.12 14.48 7.33
N LEU A 37 -30.20 13.54 7.11
CA LEU A 37 -29.13 13.66 6.09
C LEU A 37 -29.57 12.88 4.85
N VAL A 38 -29.85 13.58 3.75
CA VAL A 38 -30.22 12.97 2.47
C VAL A 38 -29.01 13.00 1.54
N HIS A 39 -28.47 11.84 1.20
CA HIS A 39 -27.46 11.71 0.15
C HIS A 39 -28.14 11.57 -1.21
N GLY A 40 -27.94 12.53 -2.11
CA GLY A 40 -28.34 12.42 -3.52
C GLY A 40 -27.12 12.23 -4.42
N LEU A 41 -27.21 11.33 -5.41
CA LEU A 41 -26.26 11.22 -6.52
C LEU A 41 -26.51 12.34 -7.55
N PRO A 42 -25.47 12.91 -8.19
CA PRO A 42 -25.66 13.95 -9.18
C PRO A 42 -26.21 13.39 -10.49
N ILE A 43 -27.31 13.96 -10.99
CA ILE A 43 -27.69 13.91 -12.41
C ILE A 43 -26.95 15.07 -13.09
N ALA A 44 -26.08 14.75 -14.04
CA ALA A 44 -25.39 15.76 -14.84
C ALA A 44 -26.36 16.32 -15.89
N GLU A 45 -26.95 17.48 -15.61
CA GLU A 45 -27.45 18.38 -16.66
C GLU A 45 -26.54 19.61 -16.75
N LYS A 46 -26.11 19.89 -17.99
CA LYS A 46 -25.17 20.95 -18.33
C LYS A 46 -25.73 22.32 -17.91
N ASP A 47 -24.86 23.11 -17.30
CA ASP A 47 -24.89 24.58 -17.25
C ASP A 47 -25.84 25.29 -16.26
N ARG A 48 -26.23 24.66 -15.14
CA ARG A 48 -26.77 25.41 -13.98
C ARG A 48 -26.25 24.91 -12.62
N LEU A 49 -25.59 25.81 -11.88
CA LEU A 49 -25.26 25.63 -10.47
C LEU A 49 -26.53 25.74 -9.62
N HIS A 50 -27.01 24.62 -9.08
CA HIS A 50 -28.01 24.63 -8.01
C HIS A 50 -27.30 24.56 -6.67
N TRP A 51 -27.44 25.61 -5.85
CA TRP A 51 -26.99 25.59 -4.47
C TRP A 51 -27.95 24.76 -3.63
N LEU A 52 -27.44 23.73 -2.95
CA LEU A 52 -28.20 22.93 -1.99
C LEU A 52 -28.30 23.73 -0.68
N ALA A 53 -29.46 24.29 -0.38
CA ALA A 53 -29.73 24.96 0.90
C ALA A 53 -30.37 23.95 1.87
N MET A 54 -29.73 23.70 3.01
CA MET A 54 -30.37 23.03 4.15
C MET A 54 -31.00 24.08 5.06
N GLY A 55 -32.32 24.01 5.26
CA GLY A 55 -33.05 24.86 6.19
C GLY A 55 -33.56 24.07 7.39
N ASN A 56 -33.46 24.65 8.59
CA ASN A 56 -34.19 24.14 9.75
C ASN A 56 -35.58 24.77 9.77
N TYR A 57 -36.62 23.95 9.82
CA TYR A 57 -37.99 24.41 10.05
C TYR A 57 -38.20 24.65 11.54
N THR A 58 -38.77 25.81 11.90
CA THR A 58 -39.30 26.03 13.24
C THR A 58 -40.82 26.10 13.17
N PRO A 59 -41.56 25.81 14.27
CA PRO A 59 -43.03 25.64 14.25
C PRO A 59 -43.84 26.88 13.84
N HIS A 60 -43.20 28.02 13.57
CA HIS A 60 -43.86 29.30 13.27
C HIS A 60 -43.51 29.90 11.90
N GLY A 61 -43.00 29.11 10.96
CA GLY A 61 -43.05 29.46 9.53
C GLY A 61 -42.21 30.66 9.08
N LYS A 62 -41.08 30.97 9.74
CA LYS A 62 -40.10 31.96 9.23
C LYS A 62 -38.83 31.29 8.73
N TRP A 63 -38.48 31.56 7.47
CA TRP A 63 -37.18 31.23 6.89
C TRP A 63 -36.11 32.14 7.49
N VAL A 64 -35.15 31.55 8.21
CA VAL A 64 -33.95 32.25 8.68
C VAL A 64 -32.75 31.61 8.02
N ASN A 65 -32.12 32.32 7.08
CA ASN A 65 -30.84 31.92 6.50
C ASN A 65 -29.74 32.05 7.58
N ARG A 66 -29.38 30.92 8.20
CA ARG A 66 -28.12 30.77 8.92
C ARG A 66 -27.23 29.83 8.12
N PHE A 67 -26.18 30.36 7.51
CA PHE A 67 -25.09 29.55 6.97
C PHE A 67 -24.42 28.84 8.14
N LEU A 68 -24.63 27.52 8.24
CA LEU A 68 -23.93 26.69 9.23
C LEU A 68 -22.55 26.32 8.68
N THR A 69 -21.54 26.76 9.42
CA THR A 69 -20.09 26.67 9.25
C THR A 69 -19.52 25.24 9.34
N ARG A 70 -20.24 24.22 8.88
CA ARG A 70 -19.77 22.82 8.86
C ARG A 70 -20.16 22.12 7.56
N VAL A 71 -19.61 22.60 6.45
CA VAL A 71 -19.36 21.74 5.30
C VAL A 71 -17.87 21.46 5.31
N THR A 72 -17.49 20.24 5.66
CA THR A 72 -16.09 19.83 5.64
C THR A 72 -15.62 19.77 4.19
N CYS A 73 -14.57 20.54 3.87
CA CYS A 73 -13.93 20.65 2.56
C CYS A 73 -13.74 19.32 1.78
N PRO A 74 -13.42 18.16 2.41
CA PRO A 74 -13.27 16.89 1.68
C PRO A 74 -14.52 16.47 0.90
N THR A 75 -15.71 16.74 1.43
CA THR A 75 -16.98 16.34 0.79
C THR A 75 -17.25 17.14 -0.47
N VAL A 76 -16.87 18.42 -0.50
CA VAL A 76 -17.08 19.27 -1.68
C VAL A 76 -16.04 18.98 -2.76
N VAL A 77 -14.80 18.71 -2.38
CA VAL A 77 -13.71 18.31 -3.31
C VAL A 77 -14.03 16.97 -3.98
N ALA A 78 -14.48 15.97 -3.21
CA ALA A 78 -14.88 14.67 -3.74
C ALA A 78 -16.10 14.74 -4.69
N LEU A 79 -17.06 15.64 -4.41
CA LEU A 79 -18.29 15.75 -5.22
C LEU A 79 -18.14 16.64 -6.47
N THR A 80 -17.16 17.55 -6.48
CA THR A 80 -16.99 18.52 -7.59
C THR A 80 -15.81 18.20 -8.50
N GLY A 81 -14.92 17.29 -8.11
CA GLY A 81 -13.67 17.00 -8.83
C GLY A 81 -12.68 18.17 -8.84
N MET A 82 -12.92 19.22 -8.04
CA MET A 82 -12.01 20.35 -7.92
C MET A 82 -10.87 20.01 -6.96
N THR A 83 -9.63 20.36 -7.31
CA THR A 83 -8.54 20.33 -6.32
C THR A 83 -8.83 21.33 -5.19
N CYS A 84 -8.37 21.02 -3.96
CA CYS A 84 -8.51 21.91 -2.82
C CYS A 84 -8.08 23.35 -3.14
N ASP A 85 -7.02 23.50 -3.93
CA ASP A 85 -6.50 24.81 -4.35
C ASP A 85 -7.51 25.60 -5.21
N ARG A 86 -8.14 24.97 -6.20
CA ARG A 86 -9.14 25.63 -7.05
C ARG A 86 -10.43 25.96 -6.30
N PHE A 87 -10.84 25.11 -5.37
CA PHE A 87 -12.01 25.37 -4.53
C PHE A 87 -11.79 26.61 -3.65
N ILE A 88 -10.61 26.70 -3.01
CA ILE A 88 -10.25 27.85 -2.18
C ILE A 88 -10.13 29.13 -3.00
N GLU A 89 -9.50 29.08 -4.19
CA GLU A 89 -9.39 30.24 -5.07
C GLU A 89 -10.76 30.76 -5.53
N SER A 90 -11.67 29.86 -5.89
CA SER A 90 -13.03 30.23 -6.34
C SER A 90 -13.88 30.80 -5.21
N ALA A 91 -13.83 30.20 -4.01
CA ALA A 91 -14.52 30.72 -2.83
C ALA A 91 -13.98 32.09 -2.39
N MET A 92 -12.66 32.32 -2.51
CA MET A 92 -12.04 33.61 -2.21
C MET A 92 -12.39 34.69 -3.23
N GLY A 93 -12.43 34.34 -4.52
CA GLY A 93 -12.88 35.26 -5.58
C GLY A 93 -14.29 35.77 -5.31
N TYR A 94 -15.21 34.87 -4.97
CA TYR A 94 -16.59 35.20 -4.61
C TYR A 94 -16.67 36.07 -3.34
N ALA A 95 -15.94 35.72 -2.27
CA ALA A 95 -15.96 36.50 -1.04
C ALA A 95 -15.39 37.92 -1.21
N LEU A 96 -14.38 38.08 -2.08
CA LEU A 96 -13.77 39.37 -2.40
C LEU A 96 -14.69 40.25 -3.27
N GLU A 97 -15.36 39.67 -4.28
CA GLU A 97 -16.36 40.39 -5.09
C GLU A 97 -17.53 40.91 -4.24
N HIS A 98 -17.93 40.15 -3.23
CA HIS A 98 -19.10 40.47 -2.40
C HIS A 98 -18.77 41.16 -1.06
N LYS A 99 -17.51 41.56 -0.83
CA LYS A 99 -17.04 42.26 0.40
C LYS A 99 -17.38 41.52 1.71
N LEU A 100 -17.37 40.19 1.67
CA LEU A 100 -17.71 39.35 2.81
C LEU A 100 -16.48 39.10 3.69
N CYS A 101 -16.08 40.09 4.48
CA CYS A 101 -14.92 40.02 5.38
C CYS A 101 -14.99 38.87 6.39
N ASP A 102 -16.20 38.47 6.81
CA ASP A 102 -16.40 37.44 7.83
C ASP A 102 -16.11 36.02 7.31
N ILE A 103 -16.20 35.80 5.98
CA ILE A 103 -15.90 34.49 5.34
C ILE A 103 -14.38 34.24 5.31
N VAL A 104 -13.57 35.30 5.17
CA VAL A 104 -12.11 35.19 5.14
C VAL A 104 -11.56 34.79 6.51
N MET A 105 -12.18 35.25 7.61
CA MET A 105 -11.80 34.83 8.96
C MET A 105 -12.25 33.41 9.30
N ALA A 106 -13.43 32.98 8.82
CA ALA A 106 -13.90 31.61 8.99
C ALA A 106 -13.02 30.58 8.24
N LEU A 107 -12.38 30.97 7.13
CA LEU A 107 -11.41 30.15 6.40
C LEU A 107 -10.07 30.01 7.15
N ASP A 108 -9.68 31.01 7.95
CA ASP A 108 -8.47 30.99 8.79
C ASP A 108 -8.61 29.96 9.92
N GLU A 109 -9.80 29.86 10.54
CA GLU A 109 -10.12 28.79 11.51
C GLU A 109 -10.20 27.40 10.86
N LEU A 110 -10.71 27.31 9.62
CA LEU A 110 -10.76 26.05 8.86
C LEU A 110 -9.35 25.52 8.53
N LEU A 111 -8.40 26.40 8.21
CA LEU A 111 -6.99 26.04 7.98
C LEU A 111 -6.25 25.67 9.27
N LEU A 112 -6.60 26.27 10.41
CA LEU A 112 -6.14 25.83 11.74
C LEU A 112 -6.66 24.44 12.09
N CYS A 113 -7.90 24.09 11.70
CA CYS A 113 -8.41 22.73 11.84
C CYS A 113 -7.65 21.72 10.95
N PHE A 114 -7.18 22.11 9.76
CA PHE A 114 -6.34 21.26 8.92
C PHE A 114 -4.98 20.94 9.56
N GLY A 115 -4.38 21.90 10.28
CA GLY A 115 -3.15 21.67 11.05
C GLY A 115 -3.29 20.59 12.13
N ASN A 116 -4.49 20.44 12.69
CA ASN A 116 -4.81 19.40 13.69
C ASN A 116 -5.32 18.07 13.08
N LEU A 117 -5.62 18.04 11.78
CA LEU A 117 -6.13 16.87 11.05
C LEU A 117 -5.07 16.15 10.22
N VAL A 118 -3.93 16.78 9.94
CA VAL A 118 -2.80 16.14 9.23
C VAL A 118 -2.29 14.87 9.94
N PRO A 119 -2.24 14.77 11.28
CA PRO A 119 -1.89 13.51 11.95
C PRO A 119 -2.93 12.40 11.73
N TYR A 120 -4.20 12.74 11.49
CA TYR A 120 -5.28 11.78 11.26
C TYR A 120 -5.42 11.36 9.79
N LEU A 121 -4.98 12.19 8.84
CA LEU A 121 -4.89 11.82 7.42
C LEU A 121 -3.79 10.78 7.14
N CYS A 122 -2.81 10.63 8.03
CA CYS A 122 -1.84 9.53 7.96
C CYS A 122 -2.36 8.20 8.56
N VAL A 123 -3.54 8.18 9.20
CA VAL A 123 -4.03 6.98 9.91
C VAL A 123 -5.44 6.55 9.50
N SER A 124 -6.18 7.32 8.70
CA SER A 124 -7.53 6.91 8.29
C SER A 124 -7.98 7.49 6.95
N THR A 125 -7.48 6.93 5.85
CA THR A 125 -8.24 6.90 4.58
C THR A 125 -8.10 5.52 3.96
N LYS A 126 -9.23 4.83 3.84
CA LYS A 126 -9.38 3.51 3.23
C LYS A 126 -9.47 3.56 1.70
N GLU A 127 -8.98 4.64 1.08
CA GLU A 127 -8.88 4.79 -0.36
C GLU A 127 -7.51 5.35 -0.72
N GLU A 128 -6.82 4.60 -1.57
CA GLU A 128 -5.49 4.84 -2.09
C GLU A 128 -5.40 6.20 -2.79
N VAL A 129 -4.73 7.16 -2.16
CA VAL A 129 -3.95 8.13 -2.90
C VAL A 129 -2.53 7.58 -2.93
N MET A 130 -2.18 6.88 -4.03
CA MET A 130 -0.80 6.49 -4.30
C MET A 130 0.08 7.74 -4.41
N LEU A 131 0.70 8.14 -3.30
CA LEU A 131 2.03 8.71 -3.37
C LEU A 131 2.95 7.51 -3.61
N SER A 132 3.44 7.37 -4.84
CA SER A 132 4.16 6.18 -5.31
C SER A 132 5.41 5.84 -4.50
N GLU A 133 5.94 6.79 -3.71
CA GLU A 133 7.01 6.55 -2.75
C GLU A 133 6.85 7.50 -1.53
N PRO A 134 7.09 7.05 -0.29
CA PRO A 134 7.19 7.95 0.86
C PRO A 134 8.33 8.94 0.64
N LEU A 135 8.07 10.23 0.89
CA LEU A 135 9.09 11.27 0.77
C LEU A 135 10.28 10.94 1.68
N THR A 136 11.46 10.78 1.09
CA THR A 136 12.70 10.60 1.85
C THR A 136 12.94 11.82 2.73
N ALA A 137 13.59 11.64 3.87
CA ALA A 137 13.93 12.77 4.74
C ALA A 137 14.86 13.81 4.04
N SER A 138 15.58 13.43 2.97
CA SER A 138 16.31 14.39 2.12
C SER A 138 15.36 15.27 1.28
N GLN A 139 14.31 14.67 0.70
CA GLN A 139 13.27 15.39 -0.03
C GLN A 139 12.44 16.29 0.91
N ILE A 140 12.18 15.84 2.14
CA ILE A 140 11.54 16.67 3.18
C ILE A 140 12.43 17.86 3.53
N SER A 141 13.72 17.63 3.80
CA SER A 141 14.69 18.71 4.10
C SER A 141 14.85 19.70 2.94
N ALA A 142 14.93 19.22 1.70
CA ALA A 142 15.02 20.07 0.51
C ALA A 142 13.75 20.90 0.30
N THR A 143 12.59 20.30 0.54
CA THR A 143 11.29 20.97 0.56
C THR A 143 11.26 22.07 1.62
N MET A 144 11.71 21.78 2.85
CA MET A 144 11.76 22.76 3.94
C MET A 144 12.69 23.94 3.62
N LYS A 145 13.89 23.70 3.09
CA LYS A 145 14.79 24.78 2.64
C LYS A 145 14.14 25.65 1.55
N THR A 146 13.37 25.04 0.66
CA THR A 146 12.60 25.77 -0.37
C THR A 146 11.49 26.62 0.25
N PHE A 147 10.78 26.11 1.25
CA PHE A 147 9.79 26.86 2.01
C PHE A 147 10.42 28.05 2.74
N GLU A 148 11.54 27.85 3.44
CA GLU A 148 12.26 28.92 4.14
C GLU A 148 12.69 30.04 3.20
N ARG A 149 13.20 29.70 2.01
CA ARG A 149 13.55 30.69 0.97
C ARG A 149 12.33 31.48 0.50
N LYS A 150 11.21 30.79 0.21
CA LYS A 150 9.95 31.43 -0.21
C LYS A 150 9.39 32.35 0.87
N MET A 151 9.41 31.90 2.12
CA MET A 151 9.00 32.65 3.31
C MET A 151 9.83 33.91 3.51
N SER A 152 11.16 33.79 3.43
CA SER A 152 12.08 34.93 3.52
C SER A 152 11.80 35.97 2.42
N GLY A 153 11.59 35.51 1.18
CA GLY A 153 11.23 36.39 0.06
C GLY A 153 9.86 37.07 0.23
N LEU A 154 8.89 36.39 0.84
CA LEU A 154 7.58 36.97 1.12
C LEU A 154 7.65 38.03 2.23
N ARG A 155 8.38 37.76 3.32
CA ARG A 155 8.62 38.73 4.41
C ARG A 155 9.29 40.01 3.89
N LYS A 156 10.31 39.87 3.03
CA LYS A 156 10.96 41.02 2.37
C LYS A 156 9.99 41.85 1.52
N ARG A 157 9.08 41.19 0.77
CA ARG A 157 8.05 41.88 -0.02
C ARG A 157 7.02 42.59 0.84
N ILE A 158 6.58 41.97 1.94
CA ILE A 158 5.68 42.60 2.91
C ILE A 158 6.33 43.85 3.52
N HIS A 159 7.61 43.76 3.88
CA HIS A 159 8.34 44.89 4.44
C HIS A 159 8.48 46.05 3.43
N LYS A 160 8.73 45.74 2.14
CA LYS A 160 8.83 46.74 1.06
C LYS A 160 7.52 47.45 0.73
N LEU A 161 6.36 46.87 1.05
CA LEU A 161 5.06 47.49 0.75
C LEU A 161 4.81 48.78 1.57
N GLY A 162 5.53 48.97 2.69
CA GLY A 162 5.41 50.17 3.52
C GLY A 162 4.02 50.33 4.18
N PRO A 163 3.84 51.34 5.04
CA PRO A 163 2.59 51.57 5.77
C PRO A 163 1.42 52.03 4.88
N ASN A 164 1.72 52.50 3.65
CA ASN A 164 0.74 53.10 2.74
C ASN A 164 0.22 52.13 1.65
N ALA A 165 0.59 50.85 1.70
CA ALA A 165 0.06 49.88 0.74
C ALA A 165 -1.46 49.77 0.85
N PRO A 166 -2.18 49.58 -0.28
CA PRO A 166 -3.62 49.33 -0.25
C PRO A 166 -3.94 48.21 0.74
N LYS A 167 -4.89 48.44 1.65
CA LYS A 167 -5.23 47.50 2.74
C LYS A 167 -5.48 46.07 2.24
N GLN A 168 -6.03 45.92 1.04
CA GLN A 168 -6.26 44.63 0.38
C GLN A 168 -4.97 43.89 0.00
N ASN A 169 -3.94 44.59 -0.50
CA ASN A 169 -2.65 43.98 -0.84
C ASN A 169 -1.88 43.54 0.41
N ALA A 170 -1.98 44.32 1.50
CA ALA A 170 -1.35 43.96 2.77
C ALA A 170 -2.04 42.73 3.40
N ALA A 171 -3.38 42.67 3.36
CA ALA A 171 -4.16 41.54 3.86
C ALA A 171 -3.88 40.25 3.07
N TYR A 172 -3.89 40.31 1.73
CA TYR A 172 -3.58 39.16 0.88
C TYR A 172 -2.17 38.61 1.13
N MET A 173 -1.17 39.49 1.27
CA MET A 173 0.20 39.05 1.52
C MET A 173 0.38 38.46 2.93
N ARG A 174 -0.34 38.97 3.94
CA ARG A 174 -0.37 38.38 5.29
C ARG A 174 -1.01 36.99 5.29
N PHE A 175 -2.13 36.82 4.59
CA PHE A 175 -2.78 35.51 4.43
C PHE A 175 -1.86 34.49 3.74
N ARG A 176 -1.20 34.89 2.65
CA ARG A 176 -0.23 34.03 1.95
C ARG A 176 0.94 33.64 2.85
N LEU A 177 1.39 34.53 3.73
CA LEU A 177 2.43 34.24 4.73
C LEU A 177 1.94 33.25 5.78
N ALA A 178 0.71 33.41 6.28
CA ALA A 178 0.09 32.51 7.25
C ALA A 178 -0.04 31.09 6.68
N ARG A 179 -0.54 30.95 5.44
CA ARG A 179 -0.64 29.65 4.75
C ARG A 179 0.72 28.97 4.59
N GLN A 180 1.76 29.72 4.23
CA GLN A 180 3.11 29.15 4.09
C GLN A 180 3.75 28.81 5.44
N ASN A 181 3.49 29.58 6.51
CA ASN A 181 3.89 29.24 7.88
C ASN A 181 3.22 27.94 8.35
N ALA A 182 1.92 27.79 8.10
CA ALA A 182 1.19 26.57 8.48
C ALA A 182 1.76 25.33 7.76
N ALA A 183 2.03 25.43 6.45
CA ALA A 183 2.67 24.36 5.70
C ALA A 183 4.07 24.02 6.24
N TYR A 184 4.87 25.04 6.61
CA TYR A 184 6.19 24.84 7.22
C TYR A 184 6.09 24.15 8.58
N LEU A 185 5.16 24.57 9.44
CA LEU A 185 4.94 23.97 10.76
C LEU A 185 4.46 22.52 10.63
N ALA A 186 3.58 22.21 9.68
CA ALA A 186 3.17 20.84 9.40
C ALA A 186 4.34 19.97 8.91
N ALA A 187 5.16 20.48 7.97
CA ALA A 187 6.35 19.77 7.51
C ALA A 187 7.36 19.54 8.64
N ARG A 188 7.56 20.54 9.50
CA ARG A 188 8.43 20.44 10.67
C ARG A 188 7.89 19.45 11.72
N PHE A 189 6.59 19.46 11.97
CA PHE A 189 5.95 18.48 12.86
C PHE A 189 6.09 17.05 12.33
N ILE A 190 5.91 16.85 11.02
CA ILE A 190 6.14 15.56 10.37
C ILE A 190 7.62 15.16 10.53
N GLN A 191 8.56 16.07 10.28
CA GLN A 191 9.99 15.80 10.47
C GLN A 191 10.30 15.43 11.92
N GLU A 192 9.86 16.22 12.90
CA GLU A 192 10.09 15.97 14.33
C GLU A 192 9.41 14.66 14.79
N THR A 193 8.27 14.31 14.21
CA THR A 193 7.59 13.02 14.47
C THR A 193 8.38 11.87 13.85
N CYS A 194 8.83 12.00 12.60
CA CYS A 194 9.71 11.03 11.95
C CYS A 194 11.01 10.83 12.75
N GLU A 195 11.63 11.91 13.24
CA GLU A 195 12.81 11.86 14.10
C GLU A 195 12.53 11.16 15.44
N ARG A 196 11.42 11.47 16.11
CA ARG A 196 11.01 10.80 17.36
C ARG A 196 10.64 9.34 17.20
N VAL A 197 10.08 8.96 16.06
CA VAL A 197 9.71 7.58 15.72
C VAL A 197 10.91 6.80 15.16
N GLY A 198 12.09 7.42 15.04
CA GLY A 198 13.31 6.75 14.58
C GLY A 198 13.39 6.58 13.06
N VAL A 199 12.57 7.31 12.30
CA VAL A 199 12.55 7.34 10.82
C VAL A 199 13.65 8.26 10.26
N ALA A 200 14.43 8.93 11.12
CA ALA A 200 15.47 9.84 10.69
C ALA A 200 16.80 9.14 10.37
N HIS A 201 17.12 9.12 9.08
CA HIS A 201 18.48 9.11 8.50
C HIS A 201 19.58 8.35 9.27
N GLY A 202 19.84 7.13 8.82
CA GLY A 202 21.02 6.95 7.97
C GLY A 202 22.21 6.19 8.57
N GLN A 203 22.18 5.81 9.84
CA GLN A 203 23.08 4.75 10.34
C GLN A 203 22.28 3.82 11.23
N ASP A 204 22.01 2.63 10.72
CA ASP A 204 21.60 1.53 11.58
C ASP A 204 22.63 1.43 12.71
N ARG A 205 22.14 1.43 13.95
CA ARG A 205 22.94 1.07 15.14
C ARG A 205 23.71 -0.24 14.87
N PRO A 206 24.79 -0.58 15.58
CA PRO A 206 25.42 -1.89 15.45
C PRO A 206 24.40 -3.04 15.61
N ILE A 207 24.57 -4.14 14.88
CA ILE A 207 23.75 -5.35 15.07
C ILE A 207 24.37 -6.16 16.20
N GLU A 208 23.72 -6.14 17.37
CA GLU A 208 24.18 -6.88 18.55
C GLU A 208 23.39 -8.18 18.77
N THR A 209 22.18 -8.27 18.21
CA THR A 209 21.29 -9.43 18.37
C THR A 209 20.59 -9.76 17.05
N SER A 210 20.15 -11.01 16.90
CA SER A 210 19.32 -11.46 15.78
C SER A 210 17.84 -11.10 15.96
N LYS A 211 17.40 -10.64 17.13
CA LYS A 211 15.99 -10.33 17.39
C LYS A 211 15.58 -9.03 16.68
N PRO A 212 14.39 -8.94 16.08
CA PRO A 212 13.88 -7.68 15.54
C PRO A 212 13.75 -6.64 16.65
N GLU A 213 14.14 -5.41 16.37
CA GLU A 213 14.03 -4.30 17.29
C GLU A 213 13.24 -3.15 16.63
N ASN A 214 12.52 -2.36 17.44
CA ASN A 214 11.80 -1.21 16.92
C ASN A 214 12.74 -0.25 16.18
N GLY A 215 12.33 0.16 14.98
CA GLY A 215 13.09 1.05 14.10
C GLY A 215 14.14 0.35 13.24
N ASP A 216 14.24 -0.98 13.25
CA ASP A 216 15.15 -1.68 12.34
C ASP A 216 14.70 -1.51 10.86
N SER A 217 15.66 -1.17 10.00
CA SER A 217 15.46 -1.13 8.54
C SER A 217 15.27 -2.54 7.96
N PRO A 218 14.64 -2.67 6.77
CA PRO A 218 14.57 -3.95 6.05
C PRO A 218 15.95 -4.57 5.82
N GLU A 219 16.98 -3.78 5.50
CA GLU A 219 18.36 -4.23 5.28
C GLU A 219 18.99 -4.76 6.58
N ARG A 220 18.74 -4.10 7.72
CA ARG A 220 19.18 -4.57 9.03
C ARG A 220 18.47 -5.86 9.43
N LEU A 221 17.17 -5.95 9.20
CA LEU A 221 16.38 -7.15 9.46
C LEU A 221 16.84 -8.32 8.59
N TYR A 222 17.20 -8.07 7.33
CA TYR A 222 17.82 -9.09 6.48
C TYR A 222 19.17 -9.57 7.04
N LYS A 223 20.05 -8.67 7.51
CA LYS A 223 21.30 -9.08 8.17
C LYS A 223 21.05 -9.88 9.45
N LYS A 224 20.05 -9.50 10.24
CA LYS A 224 19.64 -10.25 11.44
C LYS A 224 19.08 -11.64 11.09
N LEU A 225 18.33 -11.75 10.00
CA LEU A 225 17.85 -13.03 9.45
C LEU A 225 19.03 -13.94 9.10
N GLN A 226 20.10 -13.41 8.50
CA GLN A 226 21.32 -14.16 8.17
C GLN A 226 22.12 -14.64 9.40
N MET A 227 21.88 -14.06 10.59
CA MET A 227 22.53 -14.48 11.84
C MET A 227 21.86 -15.69 12.49
N LEU A 228 20.66 -16.07 12.03
CA LEU A 228 19.92 -17.22 12.57
C LEU A 228 20.59 -18.52 12.12
N LYS A 229 20.67 -19.49 13.04
CA LYS A 229 21.50 -20.69 12.83
C LYS A 229 20.72 -21.82 12.17
N ASP A 230 19.42 -21.88 12.42
CA ASP A 230 18.56 -22.94 11.91
C ASP A 230 17.24 -22.42 11.35
N ASP A 231 16.57 -23.30 10.60
CA ASP A 231 15.34 -22.97 9.90
C ASP A 231 14.15 -22.74 10.84
N SER A 232 14.17 -23.34 12.04
CA SER A 232 13.13 -23.15 13.06
C SER A 232 13.19 -21.74 13.64
N GLU A 233 14.40 -21.26 13.95
CA GLU A 233 14.65 -19.87 14.36
C GLU A 233 14.16 -18.89 13.29
N VAL A 234 14.43 -19.15 12.00
CA VAL A 234 13.97 -18.31 10.90
C VAL A 234 12.44 -18.25 10.83
N VAL A 235 11.76 -19.39 10.99
CA VAL A 235 10.30 -19.46 10.99
C VAL A 235 9.72 -18.65 12.16
N GLN A 236 10.22 -18.87 13.38
CA GLN A 236 9.75 -18.15 14.57
C GLN A 236 10.04 -16.66 14.47
N TRP A 237 11.20 -16.29 13.93
CA TRP A 237 11.58 -14.91 13.70
C TRP A 237 10.62 -14.22 12.72
N ARG A 238 10.28 -14.88 11.60
CA ARG A 238 9.32 -14.35 10.62
C ARG A 238 7.91 -14.19 11.19
N LEU A 239 7.47 -15.10 12.05
CA LEU A 239 6.15 -15.00 12.71
C LEU A 239 6.03 -13.78 13.64
N GLY A 240 7.15 -13.28 14.15
CA GLY A 240 7.18 -12.11 15.03
C GLY A 240 7.26 -10.75 14.31
N ILE A 241 7.31 -10.73 12.98
CA ILE A 241 7.47 -9.49 12.20
C ILE A 241 6.17 -9.11 11.52
N ASP A 242 5.93 -7.80 11.45
CA ASP A 242 4.81 -7.22 10.71
C ASP A 242 4.81 -7.67 9.22
N PRO A 243 3.67 -8.10 8.66
CA PRO A 243 3.60 -8.58 7.28
C PRO A 243 4.09 -7.58 6.22
N GLN A 244 3.86 -6.28 6.41
CA GLN A 244 4.32 -5.25 5.47
C GLN A 244 5.85 -5.15 5.50
N LEU A 245 6.44 -5.26 6.69
CA LEU A 245 7.89 -5.27 6.86
C LEU A 245 8.53 -6.56 6.30
N LEU A 246 7.86 -7.71 6.43
CA LEU A 246 8.28 -8.96 5.78
C LEU A 246 8.35 -8.80 4.25
N GLN A 247 7.39 -8.10 3.65
CA GLN A 247 7.44 -7.80 2.22
C GLN A 247 8.66 -6.94 1.87
N SER A 248 8.94 -5.90 2.65
CA SER A 248 10.14 -5.07 2.42
C SER A 248 11.45 -5.85 2.60
N ILE A 249 11.50 -6.80 3.55
CA ILE A 249 12.66 -7.70 3.71
C ILE A 249 12.78 -8.62 2.49
N GLN A 250 11.67 -9.12 1.95
CA GLN A 250 11.65 -9.94 0.74
C GLN A 250 12.22 -9.17 -0.46
N ASP A 251 11.89 -7.89 -0.61
CA ASP A 251 12.45 -7.05 -1.68
C ASP A 251 13.98 -6.88 -1.55
N VAL A 252 14.51 -6.83 -0.32
CA VAL A 252 15.95 -6.81 -0.06
C VAL A 252 16.59 -8.13 -0.44
N ILE A 253 15.99 -9.26 -0.04
CA ILE A 253 16.46 -10.61 -0.37
C ILE A 253 16.56 -10.77 -1.89
N GLU A 254 15.52 -10.38 -2.62
CA GLU A 254 15.48 -10.50 -4.08
C GLU A 254 16.56 -9.66 -4.76
N LYS A 255 16.79 -8.42 -4.29
CA LYS A 255 17.89 -7.59 -4.80
C LYS A 255 19.27 -8.22 -4.57
N GLU A 256 19.49 -8.82 -3.41
CA GLU A 256 20.76 -9.50 -3.13
C GLU A 256 20.91 -10.79 -3.95
N GLN A 257 19.83 -11.55 -4.13
CA GLN A 257 19.84 -12.73 -5.01
C GLN A 257 20.11 -12.37 -6.46
N MET A 258 19.53 -11.28 -6.97
CA MET A 258 19.81 -10.79 -8.33
C MET A 258 21.30 -10.48 -8.52
N LYS A 259 21.96 -9.87 -7.52
CA LYS A 259 23.41 -9.61 -7.58
C LYS A 259 24.22 -10.90 -7.62
N LEU A 260 23.82 -11.90 -6.83
CA LEU A 260 24.47 -13.21 -6.82
C LEU A 260 24.24 -13.94 -8.15
N ALA A 261 23.02 -13.89 -8.69
CA ALA A 261 22.67 -14.44 -9.99
C ALA A 261 23.51 -13.82 -11.11
N ASP A 262 23.66 -12.49 -11.13
CA ASP A 262 24.50 -11.79 -12.11
C ASP A 262 25.98 -12.20 -11.99
N ALA A 263 26.50 -12.30 -10.74
CA ALA A 263 27.88 -12.69 -10.48
C ALA A 263 28.17 -14.16 -10.88
N GLU A 264 27.19 -15.04 -10.70
CA GLU A 264 27.28 -16.45 -11.05
C GLU A 264 27.13 -16.67 -12.56
N MET A 265 26.21 -15.95 -13.20
CA MET A 265 26.04 -15.92 -14.65
C MET A 265 27.32 -15.45 -15.36
N ALA A 266 28.03 -14.46 -14.81
CA ALA A 266 29.31 -13.99 -15.34
C ALA A 266 30.42 -15.06 -15.34
N LYS A 267 30.27 -16.10 -14.51
CA LYS A 267 31.21 -17.22 -14.39
C LYS A 267 30.62 -18.54 -14.91
N GLU A 268 29.53 -18.50 -15.65
CA GLU A 268 28.80 -19.71 -16.06
C GLU A 268 29.69 -20.73 -16.78
N ALA A 269 30.64 -20.28 -17.60
CA ALA A 269 31.58 -21.17 -18.30
C ALA A 269 32.51 -21.96 -17.37
N GLU A 270 32.72 -21.47 -16.13
CA GLU A 270 33.50 -22.14 -15.09
C GLU A 270 32.64 -23.12 -14.26
N LEU A 271 31.31 -23.00 -14.35
CA LEU A 271 30.36 -23.87 -13.67
C LEU A 271 30.15 -25.12 -14.53
N GLY A 272 30.45 -26.28 -13.97
CA GLY A 272 30.33 -27.58 -14.67
C GLY A 272 28.90 -28.03 -14.99
N ASP A 273 27.91 -27.14 -14.89
CA ASP A 273 26.48 -27.40 -15.12
C ASP A 273 25.79 -26.39 -16.06
N ALA A 274 26.56 -25.70 -16.91
CA ALA A 274 26.04 -24.69 -17.82
C ALA A 274 24.95 -25.22 -18.78
N ALA A 275 25.08 -26.47 -19.24
CA ALA A 275 24.10 -27.09 -20.14
C ALA A 275 22.77 -27.37 -19.42
N GLU A 276 22.83 -27.88 -18.20
CA GLU A 276 21.66 -28.18 -17.37
C GLU A 276 20.97 -26.89 -16.91
N ALA A 277 21.72 -25.86 -16.57
CA ALA A 277 21.16 -24.55 -16.26
C ALA A 277 20.45 -23.92 -17.48
N ALA A 278 21.03 -24.05 -18.68
CA ALA A 278 20.39 -23.62 -19.92
C ALA A 278 19.09 -24.41 -20.19
N GLU A 279 19.09 -25.71 -19.93
CA GLU A 279 17.89 -26.55 -20.06
C GLU A 279 16.81 -26.17 -19.04
N ALA A 280 17.18 -25.87 -17.79
CA ALA A 280 16.26 -25.38 -16.77
C ALA A 280 15.57 -24.08 -17.21
N TRP A 281 16.33 -23.14 -17.80
CA TRP A 281 15.76 -21.92 -18.35
C TRP A 281 14.79 -22.21 -19.51
N ARG A 282 15.17 -23.11 -20.43
CA ARG A 282 14.31 -23.52 -21.55
C ARG A 282 12.97 -24.09 -21.05
N LEU A 283 13.00 -25.01 -20.09
CA LEU A 283 11.80 -25.61 -19.49
C LEU A 283 10.89 -24.57 -18.84
N PHE A 284 11.50 -23.59 -18.14
CA PHE A 284 10.75 -22.49 -17.54
C PHE A 284 10.09 -21.61 -18.62
N GLN A 285 10.80 -21.26 -19.70
CA GLN A 285 10.25 -20.47 -20.80
C GLN A 285 9.04 -21.14 -21.46
N GLU A 286 9.08 -22.46 -21.63
CA GLU A 286 7.98 -23.23 -22.23
C GLU A 286 6.71 -23.19 -21.40
N GLN A 287 6.85 -23.25 -20.07
CA GLN A 287 5.72 -23.28 -19.14
C GLN A 287 5.22 -21.88 -18.78
N PHE A 288 6.11 -20.88 -18.73
CA PHE A 288 5.82 -19.53 -18.30
C PHE A 288 6.32 -18.45 -19.30
N PRO A 289 5.89 -18.49 -20.58
CA PRO A 289 6.44 -17.63 -21.63
C PRO A 289 6.21 -16.14 -21.35
N LYS A 290 5.11 -15.77 -20.71
CA LYS A 290 4.84 -14.37 -20.32
C LYS A 290 5.76 -13.87 -19.22
N ALA A 291 6.11 -14.73 -18.26
CA ALA A 291 7.02 -14.38 -17.17
C ALA A 291 8.44 -14.22 -17.71
N ALA A 292 8.89 -15.17 -18.54
CA ALA A 292 10.19 -15.12 -19.19
C ALA A 292 10.34 -13.88 -20.09
N ALA A 293 9.32 -13.57 -20.91
CA ALA A 293 9.38 -12.41 -21.82
C ALA A 293 9.37 -11.06 -21.09
N LYS A 294 8.71 -10.99 -19.92
CA LYS A 294 8.69 -9.77 -19.09
C LYS A 294 9.83 -9.72 -18.08
N GLU A 295 10.58 -10.82 -17.93
CA GLU A 295 11.60 -11.03 -16.89
C GLU A 295 11.08 -10.85 -15.46
N VAL A 296 9.76 -10.89 -15.25
CA VAL A 296 9.11 -10.74 -13.95
C VAL A 296 7.77 -11.46 -13.94
N TYR A 297 7.43 -12.05 -12.81
CA TYR A 297 6.12 -12.62 -12.55
C TYR A 297 5.58 -12.09 -11.23
N MET A 298 4.45 -11.36 -11.30
CA MET A 298 3.96 -10.54 -10.19
C MET A 298 5.02 -9.54 -9.74
N THR A 299 5.75 -9.83 -8.67
CA THR A 299 6.89 -9.05 -8.17
C THR A 299 8.22 -9.80 -8.25
N THR A 300 8.20 -11.11 -8.54
CA THR A 300 9.38 -11.96 -8.51
C THR A 300 10.21 -11.81 -9.79
N PRO A 301 11.52 -11.50 -9.70
CA PRO A 301 12.43 -11.48 -10.85
C PRO A 301 12.53 -12.86 -11.52
N CYS A 302 12.39 -12.90 -12.84
CA CYS A 302 12.38 -14.11 -13.66
C CYS A 302 13.32 -14.00 -14.89
N ARG A 303 14.45 -13.28 -14.75
CA ARG A 303 15.48 -13.23 -15.80
C ARG A 303 16.13 -14.61 -15.94
N GLU A 304 16.80 -14.86 -17.06
CA GLU A 304 17.56 -16.09 -17.27
C GLU A 304 18.54 -16.38 -16.12
N ALA A 305 19.30 -15.35 -15.71
CA ALA A 305 20.24 -15.45 -14.59
C ALA A 305 19.52 -15.86 -13.28
N ASP A 306 18.34 -15.32 -13.00
CA ASP A 306 17.58 -15.61 -11.78
C ASP A 306 17.08 -17.06 -11.77
N ILE A 307 16.57 -17.56 -12.90
CA ILE A 307 16.08 -18.94 -13.01
C ILE A 307 17.24 -19.95 -12.90
N LYS A 308 18.36 -19.70 -13.60
CA LYS A 308 19.56 -20.55 -13.51
C LYS A 308 20.12 -20.59 -12.09
N PHE A 309 20.17 -19.44 -11.41
CA PHE A 309 20.58 -19.35 -10.02
C PHE A 309 19.67 -20.17 -9.10
N ARG A 310 18.33 -20.02 -9.22
CA ARG A 310 17.38 -20.77 -8.40
C ARG A 310 17.40 -22.26 -8.68
N PHE A 311 17.60 -22.67 -9.94
CA PHE A 311 17.79 -24.08 -10.30
C PHE A 311 18.96 -24.72 -9.55
N ARG A 312 20.13 -24.06 -9.56
CA ARG A 312 21.32 -24.57 -8.86
C ARG A 312 21.13 -24.61 -7.35
N ARG A 313 20.57 -23.55 -6.77
CA ARG A 313 20.27 -23.51 -5.34
C ARG A 313 19.21 -24.54 -4.93
N MET A 314 18.21 -24.81 -5.76
CA MET A 314 17.23 -25.88 -5.51
C MET A 314 17.90 -27.25 -5.52
N LYS A 315 18.75 -27.51 -6.51
CA LYS A 315 19.56 -28.74 -6.61
C LYS A 315 20.39 -28.97 -5.35
N GLU A 316 21.11 -27.94 -4.91
CA GLU A 316 21.90 -27.94 -3.67
C GLU A 316 21.03 -28.14 -2.43
N ALA A 317 19.91 -27.41 -2.31
CA ALA A 317 19.00 -27.47 -1.18
C ALA A 317 18.35 -28.84 -0.99
N MET A 318 18.06 -29.52 -2.11
CA MET A 318 17.48 -30.84 -2.11
C MET A 318 18.54 -31.96 -2.11
N GLU A 319 19.82 -31.62 -2.33
CA GLU A 319 20.92 -32.58 -2.51
C GLU A 319 20.60 -33.63 -3.58
N VAL A 320 20.08 -33.18 -4.73
CA VAL A 320 19.76 -34.04 -5.88
C VAL A 320 20.68 -33.75 -7.05
N GLU A 321 20.78 -34.70 -7.98
CA GLU A 321 21.53 -34.48 -9.22
C GLU A 321 20.78 -33.55 -10.17
N SER A 322 21.51 -32.95 -11.12
CA SER A 322 20.92 -32.05 -12.12
C SER A 322 19.80 -32.73 -12.93
N SER A 323 19.92 -34.02 -13.22
CA SER A 323 18.88 -34.79 -13.94
C SER A 323 17.56 -34.84 -13.19
N THR A 324 17.59 -35.10 -11.87
CA THR A 324 16.40 -35.08 -11.01
C THR A 324 15.82 -33.68 -10.90
N ALA A 325 16.66 -32.66 -10.73
CA ALA A 325 16.20 -31.28 -10.71
C ALA A 325 15.51 -30.89 -12.04
N LEU A 326 16.07 -31.28 -13.18
CA LEU A 326 15.45 -31.07 -14.49
C LEU A 326 14.16 -31.85 -14.68
N GLU A 327 14.04 -33.06 -14.13
CA GLU A 327 12.77 -33.80 -14.14
C GLU A 327 11.67 -33.04 -13.38
N ILE A 328 11.99 -32.49 -12.21
CA ILE A 328 11.08 -31.64 -11.43
C ILE A 328 10.62 -30.45 -12.29
N LEU A 329 11.56 -29.69 -12.87
CA LEU A 329 11.21 -28.53 -13.70
C LEU A 329 10.42 -28.93 -14.95
N GLY A 330 10.73 -30.06 -15.57
CA GLY A 330 10.04 -30.54 -16.78
C GLY A 330 8.60 -31.00 -16.54
N ARG A 331 8.23 -31.21 -15.28
CA ARG A 331 6.84 -31.43 -14.87
C ARG A 331 6.15 -30.13 -14.48
N ASP A 332 6.79 -29.33 -13.64
CA ASP A 332 6.26 -28.05 -13.16
C ASP A 332 7.40 -27.15 -12.65
N SER A 333 7.66 -26.05 -13.36
CA SER A 333 8.70 -25.07 -13.02
C SER A 333 8.26 -24.01 -11.99
N THR A 334 7.08 -24.14 -11.37
CA THR A 334 6.59 -23.24 -10.30
C THR A 334 7.58 -23.03 -9.14
N PRO A 335 8.40 -24.02 -8.71
CA PRO A 335 9.42 -23.79 -7.68
C PRO A 335 10.43 -22.67 -8.02
N MET A 336 10.55 -22.27 -9.29
CA MET A 336 11.44 -21.18 -9.70
C MET A 336 10.89 -19.77 -9.40
N PHE A 337 9.63 -19.65 -8.95
CA PHE A 337 9.03 -18.38 -8.51
C PHE A 337 9.27 -18.06 -7.04
N VAL A 338 9.88 -18.97 -6.29
CA VAL A 338 10.13 -18.79 -4.86
C VAL A 338 11.62 -18.75 -4.57
N ASP A 339 11.93 -18.14 -3.44
CA ASP A 339 13.26 -18.08 -2.86
C ASP A 339 13.84 -19.49 -2.62
N PRO A 340 15.11 -19.78 -2.95
CA PRO A 340 15.69 -21.10 -2.73
C PRO A 340 15.75 -21.54 -1.27
N ASP A 341 15.92 -20.63 -0.31
CA ASP A 341 15.87 -20.97 1.12
C ASP A 341 14.44 -21.32 1.54
N PHE A 342 13.42 -20.73 0.89
CA PHE A 342 12.04 -21.19 1.05
C PHE A 342 11.90 -22.65 0.59
N VAL A 343 12.35 -22.98 -0.61
CA VAL A 343 12.32 -24.37 -1.13
C VAL A 343 13.05 -25.33 -0.19
N ARG A 344 14.24 -24.94 0.28
CA ARG A 344 15.03 -25.72 1.24
C ARG A 344 14.25 -26.03 2.52
N ARG A 345 13.59 -25.03 3.10
CA ARG A 345 12.79 -25.20 4.33
C ARG A 345 11.60 -26.12 4.10
N THR A 346 10.88 -25.93 2.99
CA THR A 346 9.74 -26.77 2.64
C THR A 346 10.19 -28.22 2.39
N TRP A 347 11.29 -28.41 1.67
CA TRP A 347 11.89 -29.73 1.45
C TRP A 347 12.26 -30.41 2.76
N LYS A 348 13.00 -29.73 3.65
CA LYS A 348 13.37 -30.30 4.96
C LYS A 348 12.14 -30.68 5.79
N ALA A 349 11.11 -29.85 5.83
CA ALA A 349 9.88 -30.15 6.53
C ALA A 349 9.18 -31.40 5.95
N MET A 350 9.18 -31.58 4.63
CA MET A 350 8.66 -32.81 4.00
C MET A 350 9.50 -34.03 4.39
N VAL A 351 10.82 -33.93 4.28
CA VAL A 351 11.76 -35.01 4.63
C VAL A 351 11.59 -35.44 6.08
N GLU A 352 11.41 -34.49 7.01
CA GLU A 352 11.21 -34.78 8.43
C GLU A 352 9.92 -35.58 8.69
N VAL A 353 8.84 -35.26 7.97
CA VAL A 353 7.52 -35.88 8.17
C VAL A 353 7.41 -37.23 7.46
N THR A 354 7.97 -37.37 6.25
CA THR A 354 7.73 -38.55 5.39
C THR A 354 8.97 -39.41 5.16
N GLY A 355 10.15 -38.91 5.47
CA GLY A 355 11.41 -39.46 4.98
C GLY A 355 11.75 -38.96 3.58
N ARG A 356 13.05 -38.97 3.26
CA ARG A 356 13.63 -38.36 2.05
C ARG A 356 13.11 -38.97 0.75
N GLU A 357 13.13 -40.30 0.66
CA GLU A 357 12.74 -41.03 -0.54
C GLU A 357 11.25 -40.83 -0.85
N ASP A 358 10.38 -40.94 0.16
CA ASP A 358 8.94 -40.73 -0.01
C ASP A 358 8.61 -39.26 -0.33
N ALA A 359 9.33 -38.30 0.27
CA ALA A 359 9.19 -36.88 -0.07
C ALA A 359 9.54 -36.63 -1.55
N LEU A 360 10.61 -37.25 -2.07
CA LEU A 360 11.00 -37.09 -3.46
C LEU A 360 10.03 -37.78 -4.42
N GLU A 361 9.85 -39.10 -4.26
CA GLU A 361 9.19 -39.97 -5.22
C GLU A 361 7.66 -39.88 -5.17
N SER A 362 7.09 -39.78 -3.97
CA SER A 362 5.63 -39.78 -3.78
C SER A 362 5.02 -38.38 -3.81
N ILE A 363 5.82 -37.33 -3.59
CA ILE A 363 5.33 -35.96 -3.50
C ILE A 363 5.96 -35.08 -4.58
N VAL A 364 7.26 -34.76 -4.48
CA VAL A 364 7.87 -33.70 -5.29
C VAL A 364 7.91 -34.05 -6.78
N LEU A 365 8.34 -35.27 -7.14
CA LEU A 365 8.35 -35.68 -8.54
C LEU A 365 6.93 -35.77 -9.12
N LYS A 366 5.91 -36.06 -8.32
CA LYS A 366 4.52 -36.12 -8.80
C LYS A 366 3.84 -34.76 -8.86
N HIS A 367 4.22 -33.83 -7.97
CA HIS A 367 3.70 -32.48 -7.91
C HIS A 367 4.77 -31.50 -7.40
N PRO A 368 5.62 -30.98 -8.30
CA PRO A 368 6.67 -30.02 -7.94
C PRO A 368 6.16 -28.76 -7.24
N GLY A 369 4.98 -28.26 -7.60
CA GLY A 369 4.30 -27.15 -6.90
C GLY A 369 4.10 -27.38 -5.40
N SER A 370 4.20 -28.61 -4.89
CA SER A 370 4.23 -28.84 -3.43
C SER A 370 5.39 -28.10 -2.74
N LEU A 371 6.52 -27.86 -3.42
CA LEU A 371 7.67 -27.12 -2.90
C LEU A 371 7.40 -25.64 -2.63
N VAL A 372 6.31 -25.08 -3.16
CA VAL A 372 5.88 -23.70 -2.84
C VAL A 372 4.91 -23.63 -1.66
N THR A 373 4.63 -24.77 -1.01
CA THR A 373 3.82 -24.81 0.22
C THR A 373 4.61 -24.20 1.37
N GLN A 374 3.93 -23.44 2.22
CA GLN A 374 4.53 -22.90 3.45
C GLN A 374 5.04 -24.04 4.35
N PRO A 375 6.32 -24.00 4.79
CA PRO A 375 6.93 -25.05 5.61
C PRO A 375 6.12 -25.41 6.86
N GLN A 376 5.51 -24.41 7.51
CA GLN A 376 4.73 -24.60 8.75
C GLN A 376 3.45 -25.41 8.54
N ASN A 377 2.97 -25.48 7.30
CA ASN A 377 1.75 -26.20 6.96
C ASN A 377 2.02 -27.62 6.48
N VAL A 378 3.29 -28.00 6.25
CA VAL A 378 3.64 -29.29 5.66
C VAL A 378 3.17 -30.44 6.54
N GLU A 379 3.48 -30.41 7.84
CA GLU A 379 3.09 -31.47 8.78
C GLU A 379 1.57 -31.66 8.82
N ALA A 380 0.83 -30.55 8.98
CA ALA A 380 -0.64 -30.58 9.06
C ALA A 380 -1.31 -31.02 7.75
N LYS A 381 -0.69 -30.75 6.60
CA LYS A 381 -1.27 -30.98 5.27
C LYS A 381 -0.62 -32.11 4.50
N ILE A 382 0.30 -32.88 5.08
CA ILE A 382 1.10 -33.83 4.32
C ILE A 382 0.24 -34.87 3.58
N ASN A 383 -0.85 -35.30 4.19
CA ASN A 383 -1.79 -36.24 3.58
C ASN A 383 -2.58 -35.61 2.41
N GLU A 384 -2.95 -34.33 2.53
CA GLU A 384 -3.58 -33.58 1.44
C GLU A 384 -2.59 -33.37 0.29
N ILE A 385 -1.33 -33.04 0.61
CA ILE A 385 -0.24 -32.89 -0.36
C ILE A 385 0.02 -34.20 -1.10
N LYS A 386 0.13 -35.34 -0.38
CA LYS A 386 0.29 -36.68 -0.98
C LYS A 386 -0.87 -37.04 -1.89
N THR A 387 -2.11 -36.79 -1.43
CA THR A 387 -3.31 -37.08 -2.22
C THR A 387 -3.35 -36.22 -3.48
N GLY A 388 -3.08 -34.92 -3.35
CA GLY A 388 -2.98 -34.00 -4.47
C GLY A 388 -1.88 -34.40 -5.46
N ALA A 389 -0.71 -34.80 -4.95
CA ALA A 389 0.39 -35.27 -5.78
C ALA A 389 0.05 -36.55 -6.55
N ALA A 390 -0.61 -37.52 -5.91
CA ALA A 390 -1.07 -38.74 -6.57
C ALA A 390 -2.07 -38.45 -7.70
N VAL A 391 -3.02 -37.54 -7.47
CA VAL A 391 -4.00 -37.13 -8.48
C VAL A 391 -3.31 -36.39 -9.64
N ILE A 392 -2.53 -35.34 -9.34
CA ILE A 392 -1.85 -34.54 -10.37
C ILE A 392 -0.88 -35.39 -11.18
N GLY A 393 -0.09 -36.23 -10.52
CA GLY A 393 0.83 -37.15 -11.20
C GLY A 393 0.12 -38.10 -12.16
N ALA A 394 -1.03 -38.65 -11.76
CA ALA A 394 -1.82 -39.54 -12.63
C ALA A 394 -2.41 -38.83 -13.87
N PHE A 395 -2.74 -37.54 -13.75
CA PHE A 395 -3.33 -36.76 -14.85
C PHE A 395 -2.32 -35.99 -15.70
N ALA A 396 -1.09 -35.76 -15.22
CA ALA A 396 -0.05 -35.02 -15.95
C ALA A 396 0.32 -35.70 -17.29
N ASP A 397 0.44 -37.03 -17.28
CA ASP A 397 0.76 -37.82 -18.47
C ASP A 397 -0.40 -37.80 -19.48
N VAL A 398 -1.64 -37.88 -18.99
CA VAL A 398 -2.85 -37.80 -19.83
C VAL A 398 -2.98 -36.41 -20.49
N GLY A 399 -2.69 -35.35 -19.74
CA GLY A 399 -2.73 -33.98 -20.23
C GLY A 399 -1.72 -33.70 -21.34
N LYS A 400 -0.47 -34.18 -21.19
CA LYS A 400 0.57 -34.06 -22.22
C LYS A 400 0.22 -34.84 -23.49
N SER A 401 -0.32 -36.06 -23.35
CA SER A 401 -0.79 -36.85 -24.51
C SER A 401 -1.96 -36.22 -25.26
N LEU A 402 -2.91 -35.60 -24.54
CA LEU A 402 -4.02 -34.89 -25.18
C LEU A 402 -3.56 -33.59 -25.84
N GLN A 403 -2.70 -32.79 -25.21
CA GLN A 403 -2.16 -31.58 -25.83
C GLN A 403 -1.32 -31.84 -27.08
N GLY A 404 -0.57 -32.95 -27.12
CA GLY A 404 0.18 -33.38 -28.31
C GLY A 404 -0.71 -33.86 -29.47
N MET A 405 -1.97 -34.23 -29.21
CA MET A 405 -2.94 -34.67 -30.21
C MET A 405 -3.71 -33.50 -30.87
N PHE A 406 -3.73 -32.34 -30.22
CA PHE A 406 -4.48 -31.15 -30.65
C PHE A 406 -3.59 -29.96 -31.05
N ARG A 407 -2.27 -30.16 -31.11
CA ARG A 407 -1.32 -29.29 -31.83
C ARG A 407 -1.00 -29.91 -33.17
#